data_AF-E1II57-F1
#
_entry.id   AF-E1II57-F1
#
_cell.length_a   1.000
_cell.length_b   1.000
_cell.length_c   1.000
_cell.angle_alpha   90.00
_cell.angle_beta   90.00
_cell.angle_gamma   90.00
#
_symmetry.space_group_name_H-M   'P 1'
#
loop_
_entity.id
_entity.type
_entity.pdbx_description
1 polymer ?
#
loop_
_entity_poly.entity_id
_entity_poly.type
_entity_poly.pdbx_seq_one_letter_code
_entity_poly.pdbx_strand_id
1 'polypeptide(L)'
;MSLLLQSLLLTTPQALAPTPTALPPTPSIPATPLPAPLPADERVLRLALLDLEAEDRHLWSAIYLLRTASQIDDALLALQSNDLDAARRALLNARRSLDQAYAISGEPEKGPIDTFRLQIGQIRNDLYLRPEGLDRRLRQVRQLMLSLVDAGGM
;
A
#
# COMPACT_ATOMS: atom_id res chain seq x y z
N MET A 1 -39.30 -68.26 -18.40
CA MET A 1 -38.13 -69.13 -18.66
C MET A 1 -37.78 -69.05 -20.14
N SER A 2 -36.58 -68.54 -20.43
CA SER A 2 -35.69 -68.89 -21.54
C SER A 2 -36.22 -68.96 -22.99
N LEU A 3 -35.70 -68.08 -23.85
CA LEU A 3 -34.73 -68.37 -24.94
C LEU A 3 -34.74 -67.16 -25.92
N LEU A 4 -33.69 -66.33 -26.00
CA LEU A 4 -32.43 -66.48 -26.74
C LEU A 4 -32.54 -66.36 -28.28
N LEU A 5 -31.61 -65.56 -28.82
CA LEU A 5 -31.02 -65.56 -30.18
C LEU A 5 -31.85 -64.90 -31.31
N GLN A 6 -31.41 -63.73 -31.82
CA GLN A 6 -30.43 -63.54 -32.93
C GLN A 6 -31.01 -64.07 -34.27
N SER A 7 -30.91 -63.44 -35.45
CA SER A 7 -30.32 -62.22 -36.00
C SER A 7 -30.51 -62.39 -37.52
N LEU A 8 -30.71 -61.33 -38.33
CA LEU A 8 -30.11 -61.22 -39.68
C LEU A 8 -30.50 -59.90 -40.35
N LEU A 9 -29.46 -59.16 -40.72
CA LEU A 9 -29.46 -57.87 -41.38
C LEU A 9 -29.93 -57.98 -42.83
N LEU A 10 -30.57 -56.93 -43.37
CA LEU A 10 -30.43 -56.61 -44.79
C LEU A 10 -30.19 -55.09 -44.97
N THR A 11 -29.12 -54.84 -45.71
CA THR A 11 -28.36 -53.60 -45.92
C THR A 11 -29.07 -52.58 -46.80
N THR A 12 -29.03 -51.30 -46.41
CA THR A 12 -29.18 -50.15 -47.33
C THR A 12 -27.80 -49.74 -47.85
N PRO A 13 -27.58 -49.58 -49.16
CA PRO A 13 -26.42 -48.86 -49.65
C PRO A 13 -26.87 -47.48 -50.13
N GLN A 14 -26.38 -46.41 -49.51
CA GLN A 14 -26.19 -45.19 -50.30
C GLN A 14 -25.08 -44.29 -49.76
N ALA A 15 -23.99 -44.36 -50.52
CA ALA A 15 -23.15 -43.26 -51.00
C ALA A 15 -22.64 -42.21 -50.00
N LEU A 16 -21.31 -42.24 -49.83
CA LEU A 16 -20.49 -41.21 -49.20
C LEU A 16 -20.76 -39.81 -49.79
N ALA A 17 -21.03 -38.86 -48.89
CA ALA A 17 -20.76 -37.44 -49.08
C ALA A 17 -19.67 -37.00 -48.06
N PRO A 18 -18.83 -36.00 -48.39
CA PRO A 18 -17.57 -35.75 -47.72
C PRO A 18 -17.72 -35.27 -46.27
N THR A 19 -16.87 -35.79 -45.40
CA THR A 19 -16.74 -35.46 -43.98
C THR A 19 -16.37 -33.99 -43.78
N PRO A 20 -17.16 -33.18 -43.04
CA PRO A 20 -16.62 -32.02 -42.36
C PRO A 20 -15.88 -32.49 -41.10
N THR A 21 -14.59 -32.21 -41.05
CA THR A 21 -13.73 -32.36 -39.88
C THR A 21 -14.39 -31.71 -38.65
N ALA A 22 -14.70 -32.53 -37.64
CA ALA A 22 -15.20 -32.03 -36.36
C ALA A 22 -14.10 -31.20 -35.67
N LEU A 23 -14.37 -29.91 -35.48
CA LEU A 23 -13.57 -29.06 -34.58
C LEU A 23 -13.73 -29.57 -33.14
N PRO A 24 -12.66 -29.53 -32.32
CA PRO A 24 -12.75 -29.90 -30.91
C PRO A 24 -13.76 -29.00 -30.18
N PRO A 25 -14.47 -29.51 -29.16
CA PRO A 25 -15.42 -28.70 -28.39
C PRO A 25 -14.69 -27.54 -27.72
N THR A 26 -15.07 -26.32 -28.07
CA THR A 26 -14.62 -25.10 -27.40
C THR A 26 -15.04 -25.19 -25.92
N PRO A 27 -14.12 -24.98 -24.96
CA PRO A 27 -14.50 -24.93 -23.55
C PRO A 27 -15.47 -23.76 -23.34
N SER A 28 -16.69 -24.09 -22.90
CA SER A 28 -17.68 -23.12 -22.46
C SER A 28 -17.18 -22.51 -21.16
N ILE A 29 -16.70 -21.27 -21.21
CA ILE A 29 -16.37 -20.50 -20.01
C ILE A 29 -17.70 -20.14 -19.34
N PRO A 30 -17.97 -20.56 -18.09
CA PRO A 30 -19.17 -20.12 -17.40
C PRO A 30 -19.15 -18.60 -17.30
N ALA A 31 -20.22 -17.96 -17.78
CA ALA A 31 -20.39 -16.52 -17.65
C ALA A 31 -20.25 -16.15 -16.18
N THR A 32 -19.18 -15.42 -15.85
CA THR A 32 -19.03 -14.86 -14.51
C THR A 32 -20.21 -13.92 -14.29
N PRO A 33 -21.05 -14.12 -13.27
CA PRO A 33 -22.15 -13.22 -13.00
C PRO A 33 -21.58 -11.81 -12.82
N LEU A 34 -21.98 -10.89 -13.70
CA LEU A 34 -21.63 -9.49 -13.57
C LEU A 34 -22.23 -9.01 -12.23
N PRO A 35 -21.45 -8.40 -11.33
CA PRO A 35 -21.98 -7.92 -10.07
C PRO A 35 -23.14 -6.97 -10.35
N ALA A 36 -24.29 -7.26 -9.75
CA ALA A 36 -25.46 -6.42 -9.88
C ALA A 36 -25.09 -4.98 -9.46
N PRO A 37 -25.47 -3.96 -10.25
CA PRO A 37 -25.18 -2.59 -9.89
C PRO A 37 -25.80 -2.28 -8.53
N LEU A 38 -24.94 -1.96 -7.54
CA LEU A 38 -25.38 -1.45 -6.24
C LEU A 38 -26.34 -0.27 -6.46
N PRO A 39 -27.44 -0.17 -5.67
CA PRO A 39 -28.31 0.99 -5.70
C PRO A 39 -27.49 2.27 -5.48
N ALA A 40 -27.94 3.38 -6.09
CA ALA A 40 -27.17 4.64 -6.09
C ALA A 40 -26.78 5.10 -4.67
N ASP A 41 -27.68 4.94 -3.70
CA ASP A 41 -27.47 5.30 -2.30
C ASP A 41 -26.32 4.51 -1.65
N GLU A 42 -26.20 3.22 -1.97
CA GLU A 42 -25.15 2.35 -1.41
C GLU A 42 -23.77 2.65 -2.02
N ARG A 43 -23.73 3.10 -3.29
CA ARG A 43 -22.49 3.59 -3.91
C ARG A 43 -22.01 4.88 -3.26
N VAL A 44 -22.92 5.82 -3.01
CA VAL A 44 -22.59 7.09 -2.34
C VAL A 44 -22.07 6.82 -0.93
N LEU A 45 -22.74 5.95 -0.16
CA LEU A 45 -22.29 5.58 1.17
C LEU A 45 -20.89 4.94 1.16
N ARG A 46 -20.63 4.05 0.18
CA ARG A 46 -19.32 3.40 0.05
C ARG A 46 -18.21 4.39 -0.30
N LEU A 47 -18.49 5.38 -1.14
CA LEU A 47 -17.53 6.45 -1.43
C LEU A 47 -17.24 7.29 -0.19
N ALA A 48 -18.29 7.72 0.54
CA ALA A 48 -18.13 8.49 1.77
C ALA A 48 -17.31 7.72 2.84
N LEU A 49 -17.46 6.40 2.92
CA LEU A 49 -16.65 5.57 3.82
C LEU A 49 -15.18 5.55 3.39
N LEU A 50 -14.89 5.41 2.10
CA LEU A 50 -13.52 5.44 1.58
C LEU A 50 -12.84 6.80 1.81
N ASP A 51 -13.60 7.89 1.64
CA ASP A 51 -13.12 9.24 1.93
C ASP A 51 -12.81 9.41 3.42
N LEU A 52 -13.67 8.90 4.30
CA LEU A 52 -13.45 8.91 5.75
C LEU A 52 -12.22 8.07 6.15
N GLU A 53 -12.03 6.89 5.56
CA GLU A 53 -10.83 6.07 5.77
C GLU A 53 -9.55 6.74 5.25
N ALA A 54 -9.65 7.55 4.19
CA ALA A 54 -8.53 8.34 3.70
C ALA A 54 -8.19 9.48 4.67
N GLU A 55 -9.19 10.17 5.20
CA GLU A 55 -9.02 11.23 6.19
C GLU A 55 -8.47 10.70 7.52
N ASP A 56 -8.96 9.56 8.01
CA ASP A 56 -8.41 8.91 9.22
C ASP A 56 -6.94 8.54 9.06
N ARG A 57 -6.57 7.93 7.91
CA ARG A 57 -5.17 7.63 7.61
C ARG A 57 -4.31 8.88 7.55
N HIS A 58 -4.82 9.95 6.93
CA HIS A 58 -4.15 11.23 6.88
C HIS A 58 -3.88 11.80 8.29
N LEU A 59 -4.91 11.82 9.15
CA LEU A 59 -4.79 12.31 10.52
C LEU A 59 -3.78 11.50 11.33
N TRP A 60 -3.82 10.16 11.27
CA TRP A 60 -2.84 9.33 11.95
C TRP A 60 -1.41 9.53 11.42
N SER A 61 -1.24 9.62 10.10
CA SER A 61 0.04 9.97 9.47
C SER A 61 0.58 11.30 10.03
N ALA A 62 -0.25 12.34 10.06
CA ALA A 62 0.10 13.64 10.62
C ALA A 62 0.51 13.57 12.10
N ILE A 63 -0.20 12.81 12.93
CA ILE A 63 0.14 12.60 14.34
C ILE A 63 1.55 12.00 14.49
N TYR A 64 1.88 10.99 13.67
CA TYR A 64 3.20 10.38 13.72
C TYR A 64 4.31 11.29 13.19
N LEU A 65 4.01 12.15 12.21
CA LEU A 65 4.93 13.20 11.74
C LEU A 65 5.18 14.25 12.82
N LEU A 66 4.13 14.74 13.49
CA LEU A 66 4.26 15.68 14.61
C LEU A 66 5.07 15.08 15.77
N ARG A 67 4.83 13.80 16.10
CA ARG A 67 5.62 13.07 17.09
C ARG A 67 7.10 12.99 16.68
N THR A 68 7.37 12.73 15.41
CA THR A 68 8.73 12.73 14.87
C THR A 68 9.39 14.10 15.01
N ALA A 69 8.68 15.18 14.70
CA ALA A 69 9.18 16.55 14.86
C ALA A 69 9.56 16.86 16.32
N SER A 70 8.75 16.43 17.29
CA SER A 70 9.09 16.54 18.72
C SER A 70 10.35 15.74 19.09
N GLN A 71 10.52 14.54 18.56
CA GLN A 71 11.72 13.72 18.82
C GLN A 71 12.97 14.30 18.15
N ILE A 72 12.82 15.06 17.06
CA ILE A 72 13.91 15.86 16.50
C ILE A 72 14.29 16.99 17.46
N ASP A 73 13.33 17.64 18.11
CA ASP A 73 13.61 18.65 19.14
C ASP A 73 14.38 18.06 20.33
N ASP A 74 14.03 16.85 20.77
CA ASP A 74 14.78 16.12 21.79
C ASP A 74 16.23 15.84 21.35
N ALA A 75 16.43 15.44 20.09
CA ALA A 75 17.76 15.21 19.53
C ALA A 75 18.58 16.51 19.48
N LEU A 76 17.95 17.63 19.11
CA LEU A 76 18.59 18.95 19.08
C LEU A 76 19.01 19.40 20.48
N LEU A 77 18.17 19.20 21.50
CA LEU A 77 18.52 19.50 22.88
C LEU A 77 19.69 18.65 23.37
N ALA A 78 19.68 17.35 23.05
CA ALA A 78 20.79 16.46 23.39
C ALA A 78 22.10 16.84 22.71
N LEU A 79 22.06 17.27 21.44
CA LEU A 79 23.23 17.80 20.73
C LEU A 79 23.79 19.06 21.41
N GLN A 80 22.93 19.96 21.87
CA GLN A 80 23.34 21.18 22.59
C GLN A 80 24.06 20.88 23.91
N SER A 81 23.66 19.80 24.60
CA SER A 81 24.33 19.32 25.81
C SER A 81 25.49 18.35 25.52
N ASN A 82 25.86 18.14 24.26
CA ASN A 82 26.88 17.18 23.82
C ASN A 82 26.60 15.72 24.28
N ASP A 83 25.33 15.37 24.49
CA ASP A 83 24.91 14.01 24.83
C ASP A 83 24.54 13.24 23.54
N LEU A 84 25.56 12.68 22.90
CA LEU A 84 25.41 11.97 21.63
C LEU A 84 24.57 10.69 21.78
N ASP A 85 24.58 10.04 22.95
CA ASP A 85 23.78 8.84 23.17
C ASP A 85 22.29 9.18 23.30
N ALA A 86 21.96 10.28 23.98
CA ALA A 86 20.59 10.80 24.01
C ALA A 86 20.12 11.24 22.63
N ALA A 87 20.97 11.95 21.87
CA ALA A 87 20.66 12.32 20.50
C ALA A 87 20.38 11.08 19.63
N ARG A 88 21.22 10.04 19.74
CA ARG A 88 21.02 8.77 19.02
C ARG A 88 19.70 8.10 19.38
N ARG A 89 19.34 8.05 20.67
CA ARG A 89 18.07 7.48 21.15
C ARG A 89 16.87 8.26 20.59
N ALA A 90 16.92 9.58 20.62
CA ALA A 90 15.89 10.44 20.07
C ALA A 90 15.72 10.20 18.55
N LEU A 91 16.82 10.12 17.79
CA LEU A 91 16.79 9.82 16.35
C LEU A 91 16.25 8.42 16.02
N LEU A 92 16.51 7.42 16.87
CA LEU A 92 15.90 6.09 16.75
C LEU A 92 14.39 6.13 16.96
N ASN A 93 13.91 6.92 17.93
CA ASN A 93 12.49 7.11 18.16
C ASN A 93 11.82 7.85 16.99
N ALA A 94 12.44 8.92 16.50
CA ALA A 94 12.03 9.63 15.27
C ALA A 94 11.88 8.67 14.09
N ARG A 95 12.86 7.78 13.88
CA ARG A 95 12.77 6.78 12.81
C ARG A 95 11.57 5.84 12.98
N ARG A 96 11.31 5.35 14.19
CA ARG A 96 10.14 4.47 14.45
C ARG A 96 8.81 5.19 14.20
N SER A 97 8.70 6.45 14.61
CA SER A 97 7.50 7.25 14.35
C SER A 97 7.31 7.50 12.86
N LEU A 98 8.38 7.73 12.09
CA LEU A 98 8.31 7.78 10.63
C LEU A 98 7.91 6.45 9.99
N ASP A 99 8.39 5.33 10.52
CA ASP A 99 7.97 4.01 10.04
C ASP A 99 6.46 3.79 10.27
N GLN A 100 5.91 4.28 11.38
CA GLN A 100 4.46 4.27 11.67
C GLN A 100 3.68 5.20 10.72
N ALA A 101 4.17 6.43 10.50
CA ALA A 101 3.58 7.37 9.54
C ALA A 101 3.50 6.73 8.15
N TYR A 102 4.61 6.17 7.67
CA TYR A 102 4.68 5.54 6.35
C TYR A 102 3.70 4.36 6.20
N ALA A 103 3.57 3.53 7.23
CA ALA A 103 2.72 2.35 7.20
C ALA A 103 1.23 2.69 7.05
N ILE A 104 0.78 3.80 7.64
CA ILE A 104 -0.62 4.21 7.66
C ILE A 104 -0.93 5.22 6.54
N SER A 105 0.05 6.01 6.10
CA SER A 105 -0.13 7.06 5.09
C SER A 105 -0.66 6.55 3.75
N GLY A 106 -1.40 7.43 3.05
CA GLY A 106 -1.79 7.21 1.66
C GLY A 106 -0.59 7.30 0.71
N GLU A 107 -0.76 6.78 -0.51
CA GLU A 107 0.29 6.79 -1.55
C GLU A 107 0.93 8.17 -1.82
N PRO A 108 0.19 9.30 -1.84
CA PRO A 108 0.79 10.61 -2.09
C PRO A 108 1.83 11.04 -1.03
N GLU A 109 1.63 10.62 0.22
CA GLU A 109 2.47 11.03 1.36
C GLU A 109 3.71 10.14 1.52
N LYS A 110 3.67 8.90 1.02
CA LYS A 110 4.76 7.92 1.21
C LYS A 110 6.11 8.41 0.70
N GLY A 111 6.14 9.09 -0.45
CA GLY A 111 7.38 9.61 -1.03
C GLY A 111 8.12 10.61 -0.13
N PRO A 112 7.45 11.71 0.29
CA PRO A 112 7.98 12.63 1.28
C PRO A 112 8.40 11.96 2.59
N ILE A 113 7.57 11.07 3.15
CA ILE A 113 7.86 10.37 4.40
C ILE A 113 9.11 9.50 4.27
N ASP A 114 9.28 8.78 3.16
CA ASP A 114 10.46 7.97 2.92
C ASP A 114 11.75 8.80 2.81
N THR A 115 11.64 9.98 2.21
CA THR A 115 12.75 10.95 2.18
C THR A 115 13.18 11.34 3.59
N PHE A 116 12.23 11.61 4.49
CA PHE A 116 12.55 11.90 5.90
C PHE A 116 13.19 10.69 6.60
N ARG A 117 12.71 9.47 6.34
CA ARG A 117 13.30 8.23 6.92
C ARG A 117 14.77 8.08 6.52
N LEU A 118 15.09 8.33 5.25
CA LEU A 118 16.45 8.31 4.74
C LEU A 118 17.32 9.39 5.39
N GLN A 119 16.83 10.64 5.45
CA GLN A 119 17.55 11.77 6.04
C GLN A 119 17.87 11.54 7.52
N ILE A 120 16.89 11.07 8.32
CA ILE A 120 17.11 10.72 9.74
C ILE A 120 18.12 9.57 9.86
N GLY A 121 18.05 8.58 8.97
CA GLY A 121 19.02 7.48 8.93
C GLY A 121 20.46 7.98 8.68
N GLN A 122 20.63 8.88 7.73
CA GLN A 122 21.93 9.49 7.42
C GLN A 122 22.46 10.33 8.58
N ILE A 123 21.63 11.23 9.14
CA ILE A 123 22.01 12.07 10.29
C ILE A 123 22.46 11.21 11.47
N ARG A 124 21.74 10.12 11.76
CA ARG A 124 22.12 9.19 12.85
C ARG A 124 23.45 8.48 12.57
N ASN A 125 23.74 8.12 11.33
CA ASN A 125 25.01 7.50 10.96
C ASN A 125 26.17 8.50 11.05
N ASP A 126 25.93 9.77 10.71
CA ASP A 126 26.91 10.85 10.78
C ASP A 126 27.20 11.30 12.21
N LEU A 127 26.33 11.01 13.17
CA LEU A 127 26.37 11.50 14.56
C LEU A 127 27.73 11.34 15.27
N TYR A 128 28.42 10.22 15.06
CA TYR A 128 29.75 9.97 15.65
C TYR A 128 30.90 10.11 14.65
N LEU A 129 30.60 10.34 13.37
CA LEU A 129 31.58 10.41 12.30
C LEU A 129 31.91 11.86 11.91
N ARG A 130 30.86 12.67 11.74
CA ARG A 130 30.88 14.06 11.26
C ARG A 130 29.69 14.83 11.86
N PRO A 131 29.76 15.21 13.15
CA PRO A 131 28.65 15.87 13.83
C PRO A 131 28.42 17.32 13.36
N GLU A 132 29.30 17.88 12.53
CA GLU A 132 29.24 19.27 12.12
C GLU A 132 27.98 19.57 11.30
N GLY A 133 27.17 20.53 11.78
CA GLY A 133 25.98 20.99 11.08
C GLY A 133 24.79 20.04 11.12
N LEU A 134 24.82 18.97 11.93
CA LEU A 134 23.68 18.06 12.11
C LEU A 134 22.47 18.78 12.69
N ASP A 135 22.66 19.72 13.60
CA ASP A 135 21.61 20.55 14.19
C ASP A 135 20.90 21.42 13.14
N ARG A 136 21.63 22.01 12.18
CA ARG A 136 21.00 22.71 11.06
C ARG A 136 20.19 21.74 10.18
N ARG A 137 20.76 20.59 9.83
CA ARG A 137 20.07 19.56 9.03
C ARG A 137 18.80 19.09 9.72
N LEU A 138 18.85 18.81 11.01
CA LEU A 138 17.69 18.39 11.81
C LEU A 138 16.58 19.44 11.83
N ARG A 139 16.92 20.72 12.04
CA ARG A 139 15.94 21.81 11.96
C ARG A 139 15.29 21.90 10.58
N GLN A 140 16.05 21.72 9.51
CA GLN A 140 15.52 21.71 8.15
C GLN A 140 14.56 20.54 7.93
N VAL A 141 14.93 19.32 8.33
CA VAL A 141 14.06 18.13 8.23
C VAL A 141 12.75 18.38 9.00
N ARG A 142 12.85 18.92 10.22
CA ARG A 142 11.69 19.27 11.04
C ARG A 142 10.77 20.27 10.33
N GLN A 143 11.33 21.34 9.76
CA GLN A 143 10.54 22.35 9.03
C GLN A 143 9.81 21.75 7.83
N LEU A 144 10.49 20.93 7.03
CA LEU A 144 9.88 20.25 5.88
C LEU A 144 8.77 19.29 6.31
N MET A 145 8.96 18.61 7.44
CA MET A 145 7.97 17.69 8.00
C MET A 145 6.72 18.42 8.48
N LEU A 146 6.87 19.54 9.17
CA LEU A 146 5.73 20.36 9.59
C LEU A 146 4.99 20.96 8.38
N SER A 147 5.73 21.39 7.35
CA SER A 147 5.12 21.85 6.11
C SER A 147 4.32 20.75 5.39
N LEU A 148 4.73 19.48 5.49
CA LEU A 148 3.95 18.35 4.94
C LEU A 148 2.65 18.14 5.71
N VAL A 149 2.68 18.28 7.04
CA VAL A 149 1.48 18.20 7.88
C VAL A 149 0.50 19.33 7.53
N ASP A 150 1.00 20.56 7.41
CA ASP A 150 0.16 21.71 7.05
C ASP A 150 -0.46 21.58 5.65
N ALA A 151 0.30 21.02 4.69
CA ALA A 151 -0.17 20.83 3.32
C ALA A 151 -1.29 19.78 3.19
N GLY A 152 -1.44 18.88 4.16
CA GLY A 152 -2.51 17.89 4.17
C GLY A 152 -3.75 18.29 4.97
N GLY A 153 -3.67 19.36 5.77
CA GLY A 153 -4.78 19.87 6.59
C GLY A 153 -5.65 20.95 5.93
N MET A 154 -5.52 21.16 4.62
CA MET A 154 -6.27 22.14 3.81
C MET A 154 -7.01 21.43 2.67
#